data_AF-A0A454XMM4-F1
#
_entry.id   AF-A0A454XMM4-F1
#
_cell.length_a   1.000
_cell.length_b   1.000
_cell.length_c   1.000
_cell.angle_alpha   90.00
_cell.angle_beta   90.00
_cell.angle_gamma   90.00
#
_symmetry.space_group_name_H-M   'P 1'
#
loop_
_entity.id
_entity.type
_entity.pdbx_description
1 polymer ?
#
loop_
_entity_poly.entity_id
_entity_poly.type
_entity_poly.pdbx_seq_one_letter_code
_entity_poly.pdbx_strand_id
1 'polypeptide(L)'
;MAKLSDLVRLRDNHFITIQGAKVPAAFTFASIDAIESAYGQGYKTFEKDLNLMLKRKVIHRDQKTMKLIWALVYGLLVGGGTETTFDEMNRAIPFSEIPSVIQEAMDILNEQNFQLSDIKK
;
A
#
# COMPACT_ATOMS: atom_id res chain seq x y z
N MET A 1 1.08 -12.74 31.65
CA MET A 1 1.88 -11.66 31.04
C MET A 1 0.95 -10.89 30.12
N ALA A 2 0.85 -9.57 30.28
CA ALA A 2 -0.02 -8.75 29.43
C ALA A 2 0.52 -8.76 28.00
N LYS A 3 -0.36 -8.91 27.00
CA LYS A 3 0.03 -8.75 25.60
C LYS A 3 0.24 -7.26 25.33
N LEU A 4 1.13 -6.93 24.40
CA LEU A 4 1.38 -5.53 24.01
C LEU A 4 0.10 -4.83 23.53
N SER A 5 -0.82 -5.59 22.91
CA SER A 5 -2.18 -5.17 22.53
C SER A 5 -3.05 -4.73 23.71
N ASP A 6 -2.77 -5.24 24.92
CA ASP A 6 -3.51 -4.90 26.14
C ASP A 6 -2.96 -3.62 26.78
N LEU A 7 -1.74 -3.21 26.41
CA LEU A 7 -1.01 -2.08 26.97
C LEU A 7 -0.99 -0.85 26.06
N VAL A 8 -1.06 -1.07 24.75
CA VAL A 8 -0.99 -0.01 23.74
C VAL A 8 -2.15 -0.19 22.77
N ARG A 9 -2.85 0.92 22.50
CA ARG A 9 -3.81 0.95 21.39
C ARG A 9 -3.04 0.85 20.08
N LEU A 10 -3.00 -0.36 19.51
CA LEU A 10 -2.60 -0.62 18.13
C LEU A 10 -3.66 0.03 17.20
N ARG A 11 -3.67 1.36 17.13
CA ARG A 11 -4.39 2.21 16.18
C ARG A 11 -3.42 2.45 15.03
N ASP A 12 -3.70 2.13 13.78
CA ASP A 12 -4.96 2.15 13.05
C ASP A 12 -5.11 0.91 12.18
N ASN A 13 -6.28 0.24 12.25
CA ASN A 13 -6.56 -0.89 11.37
C ASN A 13 -7.03 -0.35 10.02
N HIS A 14 -6.08 -0.03 9.16
CA HIS A 14 -6.32 0.26 7.76
C HIS A 14 -6.60 -1.05 7.00
N PHE A 15 -7.52 -0.99 6.05
CA PHE A 15 -7.94 -2.14 5.27
C PHE A 15 -8.12 -1.76 3.80
N ILE A 16 -7.83 -2.71 2.93
CA ILE A 16 -8.21 -2.68 1.51
C ILE A 16 -9.33 -3.71 1.31
N THR A 17 -10.42 -3.30 0.68
CA THR A 17 -11.56 -4.16 0.40
C THR A 17 -11.34 -4.89 -0.92
N ILE A 18 -11.30 -6.22 -0.89
CA ILE A 18 -11.13 -7.08 -2.07
C ILE A 18 -12.22 -8.14 -2.04
N GLN A 19 -13.06 -8.21 -3.08
CA GLN A 19 -14.18 -9.14 -3.19
C GLN A 19 -15.12 -9.11 -1.95
N GLY A 20 -15.29 -7.94 -1.34
CA GLY A 20 -16.08 -7.75 -0.12
C GLY A 20 -15.40 -8.17 1.19
N ALA A 21 -14.18 -8.70 1.15
CA ALA A 21 -13.37 -8.98 2.33
C ALA A 21 -12.48 -7.78 2.69
N LYS A 22 -12.40 -7.44 3.99
CA LYS A 22 -11.49 -6.40 4.50
C LYS A 22 -10.12 -7.01 4.78
N VAL A 23 -9.15 -6.70 3.94
CA VAL A 23 -7.79 -7.23 4.04
C VAL A 23 -6.91 -6.22 4.78
N PRO A 24 -6.20 -6.60 5.87
CA PRO A 24 -5.32 -5.70 6.60
C PRO A 24 -4.24 -5.09 5.69
N ALA A 25 -4.07 -3.77 5.79
CA ALA A 25 -3.13 -3.04 4.97
C ALA A 25 -2.44 -1.97 5.82
N ALA A 26 -1.12 -1.89 5.79
CA ALA A 26 -0.38 -0.86 6.50
C ALA A 26 0.95 -0.59 5.81
N PHE A 27 1.45 0.63 5.94
CA PHE A 27 2.76 1.05 5.47
C PHE A 27 3.80 0.87 6.57
N THR A 28 4.56 -0.21 6.48
CA THR A 28 5.63 -0.57 7.44
C THR A 28 6.95 -0.82 6.71
N PHE A 29 8.01 -1.14 7.44
CA PHE A 29 9.28 -1.55 6.81
C PHE A 29 9.11 -2.78 5.90
N ALA A 30 8.23 -3.72 6.25
CA ALA A 30 7.92 -4.87 5.41
C ALA A 30 7.26 -4.45 4.08
N SER A 31 6.49 -3.35 4.08
CA SER A 31 5.95 -2.78 2.84
C SER A 31 7.04 -2.30 1.91
N ILE A 32 8.08 -1.68 2.44
CA ILE A 32 9.20 -1.14 1.65
C ILE A 32 9.88 -2.28 0.89
N ASP A 33 10.25 -3.35 1.60
CA ASP A 33 10.91 -4.52 0.99
C ASP A 33 10.02 -5.20 -0.06
N ALA A 34 8.72 -5.33 0.24
CA ALA A 34 7.74 -5.90 -0.68
C ALA A 34 7.57 -5.04 -1.94
N ILE A 35 7.55 -3.71 -1.81
CA ILE A 35 7.48 -2.76 -2.93
C ILE A 35 8.72 -2.88 -3.80
N GLU A 36 9.92 -2.89 -3.21
CA GLU A 36 11.17 -3.02 -3.98
C GLU A 36 11.19 -4.31 -4.79
N SER A 37 10.78 -5.42 -4.17
CA SER A 37 10.67 -6.72 -4.83
C SER A 37 9.68 -6.72 -6.00
N ALA A 38 8.47 -6.18 -5.81
CA ALA A 38 7.43 -6.14 -6.84
C ALA A 38 7.72 -5.12 -7.95
N TYR A 39 8.24 -3.95 -7.60
CA TYR A 39 8.56 -2.89 -8.56
C TYR A 39 9.82 -3.22 -9.37
N GLY A 40 10.77 -3.93 -8.77
CA GLY A 40 12.06 -4.32 -9.37
C GLY A 40 13.09 -3.18 -9.39
N GLN A 41 12.84 -2.11 -8.64
CA GLN A 41 13.76 -0.99 -8.44
C GLN A 41 13.72 -0.58 -6.97
N GLY A 42 14.80 0.06 -6.49
CA GLY A 42 14.87 0.51 -5.09
C GLY A 42 13.79 1.54 -4.73
N TYR A 43 13.45 1.59 -3.45
CA TYR A 43 12.34 2.35 -2.88
C TYR A 43 12.44 3.84 -3.19
N LYS A 44 13.66 4.41 -3.18
CA LYS A 44 13.87 5.83 -3.58
C LYS A 44 13.38 6.12 -5.01
N THR A 45 13.53 5.16 -5.91
CA THR A 45 13.06 5.31 -7.30
C THR A 45 11.54 5.18 -7.37
N PHE A 46 10.99 4.20 -6.65
CA PHE A 46 9.55 4.04 -6.48
C PHE A 46 8.89 5.30 -5.92
N GLU A 47 9.42 5.84 -4.81
CA GLU A 47 8.92 7.05 -4.14
C GLU A 47 8.95 8.26 -5.07
N LYS A 48 10.02 8.41 -5.87
CA LYS A 48 10.12 9.48 -6.86
C LYS A 48 9.04 9.35 -7.94
N ASP A 49 8.86 8.15 -8.49
CA ASP A 49 7.86 7.89 -9.53
C ASP A 49 6.43 8.05 -8.99
N LEU A 50 6.18 7.63 -7.75
CA LEU A 50 4.92 7.81 -7.04
C LEU A 50 4.59 9.29 -6.80
N ASN A 51 5.56 10.07 -6.31
CA ASN A 51 5.40 11.51 -6.14
C ASN A 51 5.12 12.23 -7.46
N LEU A 52 5.76 11.77 -8.55
CA LEU A 52 5.55 12.32 -9.88
C LEU A 52 4.14 12.00 -10.42
N MET A 53 3.64 10.78 -10.17
CA MET A 53 2.26 10.38 -10.46
C MET A 53 1.26 11.24 -9.68
N LEU A 54 1.46 11.37 -8.38
CA LEU A 54 0.62 12.18 -7.48
C LEU A 54 0.54 13.65 -7.91
N LYS A 55 1.68 14.26 -8.27
CA LYS A 55 1.74 15.65 -8.74
C LYS A 55 0.96 15.86 -10.03
N ARG A 56 0.90 14.85 -10.91
CA ARG A 56 0.18 14.94 -12.18
C ARG A 56 -1.34 14.90 -11.98
N LYS A 57 -1.85 14.45 -10.82
CA LYS A 57 -3.28 14.28 -10.48
C LYS A 57 -4.09 13.46 -11.51
N VAL A 58 -3.41 12.75 -12.40
CA VAL A 58 -4.02 11.94 -13.47
C VAL A 58 -3.36 10.58 -13.44
N ILE A 59 -4.13 9.57 -13.03
CA ILE A 59 -3.74 8.17 -13.14
C ILE A 59 -3.90 7.77 -14.60
N HIS A 60 -2.77 7.64 -15.30
CA HIS A 60 -2.79 7.14 -16.67
C HIS A 60 -2.96 5.62 -16.63
N ARG A 61 -3.80 5.09 -17.50
CA ARG A 61 -3.95 3.64 -17.69
C ARG A 61 -2.81 3.11 -18.58
N ASP A 62 -1.57 3.40 -18.20
CA ASP A 62 -0.38 2.85 -18.84
C ASP A 62 0.22 1.74 -17.97
N GLN A 63 1.00 0.86 -18.60
CA GLN A 63 1.58 -0.31 -17.91
C GLN A 63 2.49 0.12 -16.75
N LYS A 64 3.17 1.26 -16.88
CA LYS A 64 4.10 1.76 -15.85
C LYS A 64 3.36 2.25 -14.61
N THR A 65 2.31 3.06 -14.77
CA THR A 65 1.49 3.56 -13.66
C THR A 65 0.77 2.42 -12.96
N MET A 66 0.23 1.46 -13.72
CA MET A 66 -0.40 0.28 -13.12
C MET A 66 0.60 -0.55 -12.32
N LYS A 67 1.82 -0.78 -12.84
CA LYS A 67 2.85 -1.52 -12.09
C LYS A 67 3.22 -0.81 -10.78
N LEU A 68 3.35 0.51 -10.81
CA LEU A 68 3.65 1.34 -9.65
C LEU A 68 2.56 1.21 -8.57
N ILE A 69 1.30 1.33 -8.98
CA ILE A 69 0.14 1.21 -8.10
C ILE A 69 0.02 -0.20 -7.52
N TRP A 70 0.18 -1.24 -8.35
CA TRP A 70 0.12 -2.62 -7.87
C TRP A 70 1.24 -2.95 -6.89
N ALA A 71 2.45 -2.42 -7.11
CA ALA A 71 3.54 -2.55 -6.16
C ALA A 71 3.18 -1.90 -4.81
N LEU A 72 2.55 -0.72 -4.82
CA LEU A 72 2.07 -0.06 -3.60
C LEU A 72 1.03 -0.92 -2.87
N VAL A 73 -0.02 -1.37 -3.56
CA VAL A 73 -1.08 -2.22 -2.97
C VAL A 73 -0.46 -3.47 -2.35
N TYR A 74 0.41 -4.16 -3.08
CA TYR A 74 1.12 -5.35 -2.60
C TYR A 74 1.91 -5.05 -1.32
N GLY A 75 2.69 -3.96 -1.31
CA GLY A 75 3.44 -3.55 -0.14
C GLY A 75 2.57 -3.24 1.07
N LEU A 76 1.42 -2.60 0.86
CA LEU A 76 0.49 -2.30 1.94
C LEU A 76 -0.12 -3.56 2.53
N LEU A 77 -0.53 -4.53 1.68
CA LEU A 77 -1.05 -5.81 2.14
C LEU A 77 -0.01 -6.58 2.99
N VAL A 78 1.21 -6.71 2.48
CA VAL A 78 2.31 -7.39 3.20
C VAL A 78 2.64 -6.64 4.50
N GLY A 79 2.70 -5.31 4.46
CA GLY A 79 2.97 -4.50 5.65
C GLY A 79 1.85 -4.52 6.69
N GLY A 80 0.62 -4.78 6.27
CA GLY A 80 -0.53 -5.05 7.14
C GLY A 80 -0.51 -6.45 7.76
N GLY A 81 0.46 -7.29 7.40
CA GLY A 81 0.59 -8.67 7.87
C GLY A 81 -0.17 -9.70 7.02
N THR A 82 -0.60 -9.34 5.82
CA THR A 82 -1.23 -10.28 4.88
C THR A 82 -0.16 -11.08 4.14
N GLU A 83 -0.17 -12.40 4.32
CA GLU A 83 0.66 -13.31 3.52
C GLU A 83 0.03 -13.45 2.12
N THR A 84 0.67 -12.86 1.11
CA THR A 84 0.23 -12.98 -0.28
C THR A 84 1.40 -12.83 -1.24
N THR A 85 1.25 -13.32 -2.47
CA THR A 85 2.20 -13.06 -3.55
C THR A 85 1.66 -12.00 -4.52
N PHE A 86 2.56 -11.34 -5.27
CA PHE A 86 2.15 -10.35 -6.26
C PHE A 86 1.21 -10.94 -7.34
N ASP A 87 1.42 -12.19 -7.77
CA ASP A 87 0.55 -12.87 -8.74
C ASP A 87 -0.82 -13.22 -8.14
N GLU A 88 -0.85 -13.70 -6.90
CA GLU A 88 -2.09 -13.99 -6.18
C GLU A 88 -2.94 -12.72 -5.99
N MET A 89 -2.33 -11.62 -5.54
CA MET A 89 -3.01 -10.33 -5.40
C MET A 89 -3.63 -9.88 -6.74
N ASN A 90 -2.86 -9.94 -7.84
CA ASN A 90 -3.35 -9.52 -9.16
C ASN A 90 -4.54 -10.37 -9.65
N ARG A 91 -4.60 -11.66 -9.28
CA ARG A 91 -5.73 -12.53 -9.61
C ARG A 91 -6.91 -12.33 -8.68
N ALA A 92 -6.65 -11.98 -7.43
CA ALA A 92 -7.67 -11.78 -6.41
C ALA A 92 -8.43 -10.47 -6.58
N ILE A 93 -7.90 -9.46 -7.28
CA ILE A 93 -8.55 -8.15 -7.41
C ILE A 93 -9.28 -8.07 -8.75
N PRO A 94 -10.63 -8.06 -8.75
CA PRO A 94 -11.42 -7.95 -9.98
C PRO A 94 -11.16 -6.62 -10.68
N PHE A 95 -11.23 -6.62 -12.01
CA PHE A 95 -11.02 -5.40 -12.81
C PHE A 95 -11.96 -4.25 -12.41
N SER A 96 -13.18 -4.57 -11.99
CA SER A 96 -14.18 -3.61 -11.50
C SER A 96 -13.82 -2.93 -10.18
N GLU A 97 -13.02 -3.58 -9.34
CA GLU A 97 -12.62 -3.09 -8.01
C GLU A 97 -11.28 -2.36 -8.02
N ILE A 98 -10.58 -2.33 -9.16
CA ILE A 98 -9.32 -1.61 -9.32
C ILE A 98 -9.43 -0.16 -8.83
N PRO A 99 -10.43 0.65 -9.25
CA PRO A 99 -10.48 2.05 -8.81
C PRO A 99 -10.62 2.20 -7.29
N SER A 100 -11.42 1.37 -6.63
CA SER A 100 -11.62 1.43 -5.18
C SER A 100 -10.38 0.98 -4.42
N VAL A 101 -9.74 -0.12 -4.84
CA VAL A 101 -8.49 -0.60 -4.23
C VAL A 101 -7.39 0.44 -4.32
N ILE A 102 -7.28 1.11 -5.47
CA ILE A 102 -6.30 2.18 -5.67
C ILE A 102 -6.59 3.33 -4.71
N GLN A 103 -7.85 3.77 -4.63
CA GLN A 103 -8.24 4.86 -3.75
C GLN A 103 -7.91 4.54 -2.29
N GLU A 104 -8.30 3.37 -1.80
CA GLU A 104 -8.01 2.92 -0.44
C GLU A 104 -6.50 2.85 -0.16
N ALA A 105 -5.71 2.28 -1.08
CA ALA A 105 -4.26 2.23 -0.94
C ALA A 105 -3.61 3.63 -0.88
N MET A 106 -4.12 4.57 -1.68
CA MET A 106 -3.65 5.96 -1.69
C MET A 106 -4.06 6.70 -0.42
N ASP A 107 -5.25 6.44 0.12
CA ASP A 107 -5.72 7.05 1.37
C ASP A 107 -4.87 6.57 2.55
N ILE A 108 -4.59 5.27 2.63
CA ILE A 108 -3.69 4.69 3.65
C ILE A 108 -2.30 5.33 3.56
N LEU A 109 -1.75 5.42 2.34
CA LEU A 109 -0.45 6.03 2.13
C LEU A 109 -0.46 7.51 2.55
N ASN A 110 -1.48 8.29 2.18
CA ASN A 110 -1.55 9.71 2.53
C ASN A 110 -1.65 9.92 4.03
N GLU A 111 -2.49 9.14 4.73
CA GLU A 111 -2.66 9.23 6.17
C GLU A 111 -1.38 8.86 6.92
N GLN A 112 -0.75 7.74 6.56
CA GLN A 112 0.44 7.23 7.26
C GLN A 112 1.72 7.99 6.86
N ASN A 113 1.83 8.46 5.61
CA ASN A 113 2.95 9.30 5.17
C ASN A 113 2.86 10.72 5.77
N PHE A 114 1.65 11.26 5.97
CA PHE A 114 1.45 12.51 6.71
C PHE A 114 1.97 12.39 8.15
N GLN A 115 1.68 11.27 8.84
CA GLN A 115 2.23 11.01 10.17
C GLN A 115 3.76 10.94 10.18
N LEU A 116 4.39 10.29 9.19
CA LEU A 116 5.85 10.21 9.09
C LEU A 116 6.53 11.56 8.77
N SER A 117 5.88 12.43 8.02
CA SER A 117 6.42 13.72 7.61
C SER A 117 6.27 14.80 8.70
N ASP A 118 5.24 14.73 9.55
CA ASP A 118 5.11 15.58 10.73
C ASP A 118 6.11 15.23 11.85
N ILE A 119 6.55 13.96 11.95
CA ILE A 119 7.61 13.55 12.90
C ILE A 119 9.00 14.06 12.47
N LYS A 120 9.18 14.41 11.19
CA LYS A 120 10.45 14.93 10.65
C LYS A 120 10.57 16.46 10.73
N LYS A 121 9.57 17.17 11.26
CA LYS A 121 9.62 18.61 11.57
C LYS A 121 10.04 18.84 13.01
#